data_AF-A0A7W4IE37-F1
#
_entry.id   AF-A0A7W4IE37-F1
#
_cell.length_a   1.000
_cell.length_b   1.000
_cell.length_c   1.000
_cell.angle_alpha   90.00
_cell.angle_beta   90.00
_cell.angle_gamma   90.00
#
_symmetry.space_group_name_H-M   'P 1'
#
loop_
_entity.id
_entity.type
_entity.pdbx_description
1 polymer ?
#
loop_
_entity_poly.entity_id
_entity_poly.type
_entity_poly.pdbx_seq_one_letter_code
_entity_poly.pdbx_strand_id
1 'polypeptide(L)' 'MTTLHDQIQMLRAELTSYALSRRERAQIERELKQACAQFAADRYDETPPA' A
#
# COMPACT_ATOMS: atom_id res chain seq x y z
N MET A 1 -9.50 -13.48 5.33
CA MET A 1 -9.15 -12.15 5.90
C MET A 1 -7.98 -11.64 5.11
N THR A 2 -8.14 -10.56 4.34
CA THR A 2 -7.04 -9.96 3.58
C THR A 2 -6.14 -9.20 4.54
N THR A 3 -4.84 -9.50 4.54
CA THR A 3 -3.86 -8.79 5.36
C THR A 3 -3.54 -7.42 4.74
N LEU A 4 -2.97 -6.51 5.53
CA LEU A 4 -2.48 -5.21 5.00
C LEU A 4 -1.45 -5.43 3.87
N HIS A 5 -0.68 -6.51 3.94
CA HIS A 5 0.22 -6.92 2.87
C HIS A 5 -0.53 -7.26 1.58
N ASP A 6 -1.61 -8.06 1.66
CA ASP A 6 -2.44 -8.39 0.48
C ASP A 6 -3.06 -7.14 -0.14
N GLN A 7 -3.47 -6.17 0.69
CA GLN A 7 -4.00 -4.89 0.21
C GLN A 7 -2.94 -4.09 -0.56
N ILE A 8 -1.70 -4.04 -0.08
CA ILE A 8 -0.57 -3.42 -0.79
C ILE A 8 -0.33 -4.10 -2.15
N GLN A 9 -0.36 -5.44 -2.18
CA GLN A 9 -0.13 -6.18 -3.43
C GLN A 9 -1.26 -5.95 -4.44
N MET A 10 -2.51 -5.88 -3.97
CA MET A 10 -3.67 -5.57 -4.82
C MET A 10 -3.56 -4.16 -5.42
N LEU A 11 -3.25 -3.14 -4.61
CA LEU A 11 -3.07 -1.77 -5.08
C LEU A 11 -1.90 -1.65 -6.10
N ARG A 12 -0.82 -2.41 -5.89
CA ARG A 12 0.28 -2.49 -6.87
C ARG A 12 -0.16 -3.13 -8.19
N ALA A 13 -0.92 -4.22 -8.13
CA ALA A 13 -1.46 -4.85 -9.33
C ALA A 13 -2.40 -3.89 -10.07
N GLU A 14 -3.23 -3.15 -9.35
CA GLU A 14 -4.15 -2.18 -9.93
C GLU A 14 -3.40 -1.04 -10.64
N LEU A 15 -2.30 -0.54 -10.07
CA LEU A 15 -1.43 0.46 -10.73
C LEU A 15 -0.78 -0.03 -12.03
N THR A 16 -0.64 -1.34 -12.23
CA THR A 16 -0.15 -1.90 -13.50
C THR A 16 -1.23 -1.98 -14.58
N SER A 17 -2.49 -1.73 -14.23
CA SER A 17 -3.58 -1.70 -15.20
C SER A 17 -3.48 -0.47 -16.11
N TYR A 18 -3.47 -0.71 -17.42
CA TYR A 18 -3.43 0.33 -18.45
C TYR A 18 -4.75 1.11 -18.59
N ALA A 19 -5.82 0.69 -17.90
CA ALA A 19 -7.13 1.30 -17.97
C ALA A 19 -7.31 2.48 -16.99
N LEU A 20 -6.31 2.79 -16.15
CA LEU A 20 -6.43 3.83 -15.14
C LEU A 20 -6.26 5.24 -15.74
N SER A 21 -7.20 6.12 -15.38
CA SER A 21 -7.06 7.56 -15.59
C SER A 21 -6.00 8.12 -14.65
N ARG A 22 -5.41 9.27 -15.01
CA ARG A 22 -4.40 9.95 -14.17
C ARG A 22 -4.88 10.24 -12.74
N ARG A 23 -6.17 10.54 -12.56
CA ARG A 23 -6.78 10.80 -11.25
C ARG A 23 -6.90 9.52 -10.42
N GLU A 24 -7.36 8.44 -11.04
CA GLU A 24 -7.49 7.12 -10.41
C GLU A 24 -6.11 6.61 -9.99
N ARG A 25 -5.12 6.71 -10.88
CA ARG A 25 -3.73 6.39 -10.58
C ARG A 25 -3.19 7.17 -9.38
N ALA A 26 -3.45 8.48 -9.31
CA ALA A 26 -3.01 9.31 -8.18
C ALA A 26 -3.72 8.95 -6.86
N GLN A 27 -4.99 8.51 -6.93
CA GLN A 27 -5.72 8.04 -5.76
C GLN A 27 -5.14 6.72 -5.24
N ILE A 28 -4.94 5.75 -6.13
CA ILE A 28 -4.35 4.45 -5.80
C ILE A 28 -2.91 4.61 -5.29
N GLU A 29 -2.11 5.52 -5.86
CA GLU A 29 -0.76 5.83 -5.36
C GLU A 29 -0.78 6.41 -3.93
N ARG A 30 -1.74 7.28 -3.61
CA ARG A 30 -1.90 7.82 -2.25
C ARG A 30 -2.28 6.73 -1.26
N GLU A 31 -3.22 5.88 -1.65
CA GLU A 31 -3.71 4.77 -0.83
C GLU A 31 -2.61 3.73 -0.59
N LEU A 32 -1.84 3.40 -1.64
CA LEU A 32 -0.66 2.54 -1.54
C LEU A 32 0.40 3.14 -0.61
N LYS A 33 0.65 4.46 -0.68
CA LYS A 33 1.61 5.13 0.20
C LYS A 33 1.18 5.05 1.66
N GLN A 34 -0.10 5.24 1.95
CA GLN A 34 -0.65 5.12 3.31
C GLN A 34 -0.56 3.69 3.83
N ALA A 35 -0.99 2.71 3.02
CA ALA A 35 -0.92 1.30 3.38
C ALA A 35 0.53 0.84 3.63
N CYS A 36 1.48 1.27 2.79
CA CYS A 36 2.91 1.01 3.00
C CYS A 36 3.45 1.66 4.28
N ALA A 37 3.05 2.89 4.59
CA ALA A 37 3.48 3.57 5.81
C ALA A 37 2.92 2.86 7.06
N GLN A 38 1.67 2.43 7.01
CA GLN A 38 1.05 1.64 8.08
C GLN A 38 1.72 0.28 8.23
N PHE A 39 2.02 -0.40 7.12
CA PHE A 39 2.71 -1.69 7.14
C PHE A 39 4.14 -1.54 7.68
N ALA A 40 4.84 -0.47 7.33
CA ALA A 40 6.14 -0.16 7.91
C ALA A 40 6.03 0.11 9.41
N ALA A 41 5.08 0.95 9.86
CA ALA A 41 4.89 1.23 11.28
C ALA A 41 4.58 -0.03 12.10
N ASP A 42 3.67 -0.88 11.61
CA ASP A 42 3.30 -2.16 12.21
C ASP A 42 4.51 -3.12 12.32
N ARG A 43 5.39 -3.11 11.31
CA ARG A 43 6.64 -3.89 11.33
C ARG A 43 7.74 -3.30 12.22
N TYR A 44 7.76 -1.98 12.41
CA TYR A 44 8.77 -1.30 13.22
C TYR A 44 8.47 -1.37 14.73
N ASP A 45 7.19 -1.43 15.11
CA ASP A 45 6.77 -1.61 16.52
C ASP A 45 7.29 -2.93 17.12
N GLU A 46 7.60 -3.92 16.28
CA GLU A 46 8.14 -5.23 16.68
C GLU A 46 9.66 -5.23 16.96
N THR A 47 10.36 -4.10 16.81
CA THR A 47 11.78 -3.94 17.19
C THR A 47 11.97 -2.79 18.17
N PRO A 48 12.11 -3.07 19.49
CA PRO A 48 12.49 -2.03 20.43
C PRO A 48 13.92 -1.57 20.11
N PRO A 49 14.22 -0.25 20.16
CA PRO A 49 15.58 0.22 20.00
C PRO A 49 16.42 -0.25 21.19
N ALA A 50 17.51 -0.97 20.90
CA ALA A 50 18.54 -1.35 21.85
C ALA A 50 19.45 -0.15 22.20
#